data_AF-A0A7W1QVJ9-F1
#
_entry.id   AF-A0A7W1QVJ9-F1
#
_cell.length_a   1.000
_cell.length_b   1.000
_cell.length_c   1.000
_cell.angle_alpha   90.00
_cell.angle_beta   90.00
_cell.angle_gamma   90.00
#
_symmetry.space_group_name_H-M   'P 1'
#
loop_
_entity.id
_entity.type
_entity.pdbx_description
1 polymer ?
#
loop_
_entity_poly.entity_id
_entity_poly.type
_entity_poly.pdbx_seq_one_letter_code
_entity_poly.pdbx_strand_id
1 'polypeptide(L)'
;SGVLLSDACVDNDLSLMAMPPDLDAAFRKFIPPFGAAGNPVDITGGEPPKTYQNTIRLGLEDPRIHSLVLGYWHTIITPPMVFARLVAEVVAEMKAKGIEKPIVASLAGDVEVEEAAEYLFDHGVPAYPYSTEMPVAVLGAKYRWARGAGLIR
;
A
#
# COMPACT_ATOMS: atom_id res chain seq x y z
N SER A 1 6.01 7.13 8.84
CA SER A 1 5.01 6.04 8.79
C SER A 1 5.62 4.70 8.43
N GLY A 2 6.56 4.61 7.47
CA GLY A 2 7.15 3.33 7.02
C GLY A 2 7.68 2.42 8.13
N VAL A 3 8.41 2.95 9.13
CA VAL A 3 8.92 2.15 10.26
C VAL A 3 7.79 1.53 11.08
N LEU A 4 6.79 2.32 11.47
CA LEU A 4 5.63 1.83 12.23
C LEU A 4 4.83 0.77 11.45
N LEU A 5 4.69 0.92 10.13
CA LEU A 5 4.07 -0.10 9.28
C LEU A 5 4.90 -1.39 9.25
N SER A 6 6.23 -1.28 9.22
CA SER A 6 7.13 -2.44 9.27
C SER A 6 7.03 -3.18 10.60
N ASP A 7 7.04 -2.44 11.71
CA ASP A 7 6.89 -3.01 13.05
C ASP A 7 5.53 -3.72 13.18
N ALA A 8 4.44 -3.07 12.73
CA ALA A 8 3.12 -3.68 12.70
C ALA A 8 3.04 -4.95 11.83
N CYS A 9 3.84 -5.04 10.75
CA CYS A 9 3.92 -6.26 9.94
C CYS A 9 4.53 -7.40 10.75
N VAL A 10 5.63 -7.12 11.46
CA VAL A 10 6.30 -8.10 12.33
C VAL A 10 5.37 -8.57 13.43
N ASP A 11 4.68 -7.65 14.11
CA ASP A 11 3.72 -7.95 15.18
C ASP A 11 2.51 -8.79 14.72
N ASN A 12 2.28 -8.90 13.41
CA ASN A 12 1.17 -9.64 12.81
C ASN A 12 1.60 -10.87 12.00
N ASP A 13 2.81 -11.38 12.21
CA ASP A 13 3.37 -12.55 11.52
C ASP A 13 3.37 -12.40 9.98
N LEU A 14 3.58 -11.17 9.51
CA LEU A 14 3.83 -10.84 8.11
C LEU A 14 5.32 -10.63 7.89
N SER A 15 5.81 -11.06 6.72
CA SER A 15 7.20 -10.89 6.32
C SER A 15 7.34 -9.78 5.28
N LEU A 16 8.24 -8.83 5.52
CA LEU A 16 8.67 -7.89 4.49
C LEU A 16 9.67 -8.59 3.56
N MET A 17 9.30 -8.72 2.29
CA MET A 17 10.20 -9.26 1.26
C MET A 17 11.47 -8.41 1.16
N ALA A 18 12.64 -9.05 1.21
CA ALA A 18 13.90 -8.41 0.87
C ALA A 18 13.86 -7.97 -0.59
N MET A 19 14.14 -6.69 -0.86
CA MET A 19 14.00 -6.14 -2.22
C MET A 19 15.12 -6.67 -3.13
N PRO A 20 14.80 -7.46 -4.18
CA PRO A 20 15.81 -7.94 -5.11
C PRO A 20 16.28 -6.80 -6.03
N PRO A 21 17.53 -6.84 -6.54
CA PRO A 21 18.11 -5.72 -7.29
C PRO A 21 17.32 -5.29 -8.54
N ASP A 22 16.66 -6.23 -9.23
CA ASP A 22 15.86 -5.93 -10.41
C ASP A 22 14.58 -5.17 -10.07
N LEU A 23 13.95 -5.50 -8.94
CA LEU A 23 12.74 -4.83 -8.46
C LEU A 23 13.07 -3.46 -7.85
N ASP A 24 14.17 -3.36 -7.09
CA ASP A 24 14.73 -2.07 -6.65
C ASP A 24 14.95 -1.15 -7.85
N ALA A 25 15.61 -1.64 -8.91
CA ALA A 25 15.83 -0.88 -10.14
C ALA A 25 14.52 -0.51 -10.85
N ALA A 26 13.49 -1.35 -10.79
CA ALA A 26 12.17 -1.05 -11.35
C ALA A 26 11.46 0.08 -10.59
N PHE A 27 11.46 0.04 -9.25
CA PHE A 27 10.89 1.09 -8.41
C PHE A 27 11.67 2.41 -8.54
N ARG A 28 13.00 2.36 -8.63
CA ARG A 28 13.86 3.54 -8.81
C ARG A 28 13.58 4.34 -10.09
N LYS A 29 12.89 3.77 -11.09
CA LYS A 29 12.44 4.52 -12.26
C LYS A 29 11.36 5.56 -11.93
N PHE A 30 10.69 5.42 -10.79
CA PHE A 30 9.62 6.31 -10.34
C PHE A 30 9.99 7.12 -9.10
N ILE A 31 11.02 6.70 -8.36
CA ILE A 31 11.37 7.27 -7.05
C ILE A 31 12.54 8.25 -7.21
N PRO A 32 12.49 9.43 -6.57
CA PRO A 32 13.59 10.38 -6.64
C PRO A 32 14.87 9.81 -6.00
N PRO A 33 16.07 10.36 -6.30
CA PRO A 33 17.34 9.82 -5.82
C PRO A 33 17.49 9.67 -4.30
N PHE A 34 16.74 10.48 -3.55
CA PHE A 34 16.72 10.51 -2.08
C PHE A 34 15.61 9.66 -1.46
N GLY A 35 14.73 9.06 -2.26
CA GLY A 35 13.77 8.05 -1.80
C GLY A 35 14.43 6.67 -1.65
N ALA A 36 13.72 5.75 -1.01
CA ALA A 36 14.20 4.39 -0.78
C ALA A 36 13.34 3.38 -1.54
N ALA A 37 13.94 2.61 -2.44
CA ALA A 37 13.25 1.55 -3.17
C ALA A 37 13.28 0.19 -2.44
N GLY A 38 13.56 0.17 -1.13
CA GLY A 38 13.57 -1.03 -0.30
C GLY A 38 12.16 -1.53 0.03
N ASN A 39 12.02 -2.23 1.16
CA ASN A 39 10.71 -2.58 1.71
C ASN A 39 10.67 -2.16 3.19
N PRO A 40 10.05 -1.01 3.52
CA PRO A 40 9.10 -0.24 2.70
C PRO A 40 9.71 0.53 1.53
N VAL A 41 8.89 0.77 0.50
CA VAL A 41 9.18 1.69 -0.60
C VAL A 41 8.80 3.11 -0.16
N ASP A 42 9.80 4.00 -0.03
CA ASP A 42 9.61 5.41 0.30
C ASP A 42 9.69 6.27 -0.96
N ILE A 43 8.54 6.73 -1.44
CA ILE A 43 8.42 7.60 -2.60
C ILE A 43 8.61 9.08 -2.26
N THR A 44 8.76 9.45 -0.99
CA THR A 44 8.88 10.84 -0.48
C THR A 44 7.60 11.67 -0.61
N GLY A 45 7.36 12.59 0.35
CA GLY A 45 6.12 13.36 0.43
C GLY A 45 5.94 14.47 -0.62
N GLY A 46 6.99 14.76 -1.40
CA GLY A 46 6.99 15.80 -2.44
C GLY A 46 6.64 15.30 -3.84
N GLU A 47 6.48 13.98 -4.01
CA GLU A 47 6.19 13.40 -5.32
C GLU A 47 4.73 13.63 -5.75
N PRO A 48 4.48 13.80 -7.06
CA PRO A 48 3.13 13.97 -7.58
C PRO A 48 2.30 12.69 -7.42
N PRO A 49 0.95 12.78 -7.46
CA PRO A 49 0.07 11.62 -7.38
C PRO A 49 0.43 10.49 -8.37
N LYS A 50 0.96 10.84 -9.55
CA LYS A 50 1.40 9.88 -10.56
C LYS A 50 2.44 8.87 -10.04
N THR A 51 3.28 9.27 -9.09
CA THR A 51 4.28 8.38 -8.49
C THR A 51 3.61 7.27 -7.69
N TYR A 52 2.58 7.56 -6.87
CA TYR A 52 1.74 6.53 -6.24
C TYR A 52 1.13 5.59 -7.29
N GLN A 53 0.60 6.14 -8.40
CA GLN A 53 -0.05 5.32 -9.43
C GLN A 53 0.90 4.28 -10.01
N ASN A 54 2.11 4.71 -10.32
CA ASN A 54 3.11 3.88 -10.98
C ASN A 54 3.67 2.81 -10.01
N THR A 55 3.94 3.17 -8.76
CA THR A 55 4.50 2.24 -7.78
C THR A 55 3.47 1.22 -7.29
N ILE A 56 2.20 1.63 -7.10
CA ILE A 56 1.11 0.70 -6.77
C ILE A 56 0.87 -0.28 -7.92
N ARG A 57 0.82 0.22 -9.17
CA ARG A 57 0.67 -0.65 -10.35
C ARG A 57 1.82 -1.64 -10.46
N LEU A 58 3.07 -1.18 -10.33
CA LEU A 58 4.24 -2.07 -10.33
C LEU A 58 4.15 -3.14 -9.23
N GLY A 59 3.77 -2.73 -8.01
CA GLY A 59 3.61 -3.65 -6.88
C GLY A 59 2.51 -4.70 -7.09
N LEU A 60 1.40 -4.33 -7.73
CA LEU A 60 0.33 -5.26 -8.05
C LEU A 60 0.69 -6.18 -9.23
N GLU A 61 1.45 -5.72 -10.21
CA GLU A 61 1.84 -6.53 -11.39
C GLU A 61 2.97 -7.53 -11.08
N ASP A 62 3.86 -7.27 -10.13
CA ASP A 62 4.99 -8.17 -9.83
C ASP A 62 4.53 -9.45 -9.08
N PRO A 63 4.67 -10.66 -9.64
CA PRO A 63 4.15 -11.89 -9.04
C PRO A 63 4.82 -12.26 -7.70
N ARG A 64 5.98 -11.68 -7.37
CA ARG A 64 6.69 -11.91 -6.09
C ARG A 64 6.04 -11.17 -4.92
N ILE A 65 5.25 -10.12 -5.20
CA ILE A 65 4.54 -9.33 -4.20
C ILE A 65 3.15 -9.92 -3.98
N HIS A 66 2.87 -10.42 -2.78
CA HIS A 66 1.59 -11.06 -2.46
C HIS A 66 0.51 -10.09 -2.00
N SER A 67 0.87 -8.97 -1.38
CA SER A 67 -0.05 -7.95 -0.87
C SER A 67 0.64 -6.60 -0.72
N LEU A 68 -0.14 -5.53 -0.68
CA LEU A 68 0.34 -4.17 -0.46
C LEU A 68 -0.23 -3.57 0.83
N VAL A 69 0.63 -2.84 1.55
CA VAL A 69 0.24 -1.98 2.66
C VAL A 69 0.61 -0.55 2.25
N LEU A 70 -0.39 0.30 2.07
CA LEU A 70 -0.19 1.69 1.68
C LEU A 70 -0.14 2.58 2.92
N GLY A 71 0.97 3.29 3.11
CA GLY A 71 1.05 4.39 4.07
C GLY A 71 0.91 5.72 3.34
N TYR A 72 -0.13 6.48 3.63
CA TYR A 72 -0.37 7.80 3.07
C TYR A 72 -0.34 8.87 4.16
N TRP A 73 0.27 10.01 3.83
CA TRP A 73 0.28 11.20 4.67
C TRP A 73 -0.22 12.39 3.85
N HIS A 74 -1.17 13.15 4.38
CA HIS A 74 -1.73 14.32 3.73
C HIS A 74 -0.64 15.39 3.55
N THR A 75 -0.31 15.69 2.29
CA THR A 75 0.54 16.82 1.89
C THR A 75 -0.20 17.70 0.89
N ILE A 76 0.25 18.94 0.74
CA ILE A 76 -0.29 19.88 -0.26
C ILE A 76 -0.18 19.36 -1.71
N ILE A 77 0.78 18.46 -1.97
CA ILE A 77 1.05 17.93 -3.32
C ILE A 77 0.04 16.84 -3.71
N THR A 78 -0.38 16.04 -2.74
CA THR A 78 -1.32 14.94 -2.98
C THR A 78 -2.46 15.03 -1.97
N PRO A 79 -3.59 15.67 -2.33
CA PRO A 79 -4.78 15.71 -1.49
C PRO A 79 -5.36 14.30 -1.22
N PRO A 80 -6.04 14.05 -0.07
CA PRO A 80 -6.45 12.70 0.32
C PRO A 80 -7.38 12.03 -0.68
N MET A 81 -8.36 12.77 -1.19
CA MET A 81 -9.31 12.23 -2.15
C MET A 81 -8.69 12.00 -3.54
N VAL A 82 -7.61 12.72 -3.90
CA VAL A 82 -6.85 12.44 -5.13
C VAL A 82 -6.11 11.11 -4.98
N PHE A 83 -5.49 10.86 -3.83
CA PHE A 83 -4.88 9.57 -3.52
C PHE A 83 -5.92 8.43 -3.55
N ALA A 84 -7.06 8.62 -2.88
CA ALA A 84 -8.11 7.59 -2.79
C ALA A 84 -8.66 7.17 -4.17
N ARG A 85 -9.04 8.14 -5.02
CA ARG A 85 -9.52 7.87 -6.38
C ARG A 85 -8.50 7.14 -7.22
N LEU A 86 -7.25 7.58 -7.17
CA LEU A 86 -6.15 6.99 -7.92
C LEU A 86 -5.89 5.54 -7.51
N VAL A 87 -5.89 5.24 -6.21
CA VAL A 87 -5.76 3.85 -5.71
C VAL A 87 -6.91 2.99 -6.20
N ALA A 88 -8.15 3.47 -6.07
CA ALA A 88 -9.34 2.75 -6.53
C ALA A 88 -9.30 2.46 -8.05
N GLU A 89 -8.89 3.44 -8.86
CA GLU A 89 -8.69 3.28 -10.30
C GLU A 89 -7.66 2.19 -10.63
N VAL A 90 -6.50 2.20 -9.95
CA VAL A 90 -5.44 1.19 -10.18
C VAL A 90 -5.92 -0.19 -9.75
N VAL A 91 -6.61 -0.31 -8.62
CA VAL A 91 -7.17 -1.59 -8.14
C VAL A 91 -8.21 -2.13 -9.12
N ALA A 92 -9.11 -1.28 -9.61
CA ALA A 92 -10.10 -1.67 -10.62
C ALA A 92 -9.43 -2.09 -11.95
N GLU A 93 -8.39 -1.37 -12.40
CA GLU A 93 -7.60 -1.72 -13.57
C GLU A 93 -6.95 -3.10 -13.43
N MET A 94 -6.32 -3.38 -12.29
CA MET A 94 -5.67 -4.66 -12.03
C MET A 94 -6.68 -5.80 -11.95
N LYS A 95 -7.81 -5.57 -11.30
CA LYS A 95 -8.91 -6.54 -11.24
C LYS A 95 -9.44 -6.89 -12.64
N ALA A 96 -9.60 -5.90 -13.52
CA ALA A 96 -10.00 -6.14 -14.91
C ALA A 96 -8.98 -6.97 -15.70
N LYS A 97 -7.70 -6.95 -15.30
CA LYS A 97 -6.63 -7.80 -15.84
C LYS A 97 -6.55 -9.19 -15.16
N GLY A 98 -7.44 -9.50 -14.22
CA GLY A 98 -7.41 -10.74 -13.44
C GLY A 98 -6.35 -10.76 -12.32
N ILE A 99 -5.80 -9.60 -11.97
CA ILE A 99 -4.83 -9.45 -10.88
C ILE A 99 -5.56 -8.93 -9.65
N GLU A 100 -5.79 -9.82 -8.68
CA GLU A 100 -6.43 -9.48 -7.41
C GLU A 100 -5.50 -9.86 -6.26
N LYS A 101 -4.91 -8.85 -5.61
CA LYS A 101 -4.03 -8.99 -4.44
C LYS A 101 -4.61 -8.20 -3.27
N PRO A 102 -4.49 -8.69 -2.01
CA PRO A 102 -4.90 -7.92 -0.85
C PRO A 102 -4.15 -6.58 -0.77
N ILE A 103 -4.89 -5.50 -0.57
CA ILE A 103 -4.38 -4.15 -0.37
C ILE A 103 -5.09 -3.52 0.82
N VAL A 104 -4.33 -2.86 1.69
CA VAL A 104 -4.85 -2.13 2.86
C VAL A 104 -4.16 -0.77 2.96
N ALA A 105 -4.80 0.23 3.57
CA ALA A 105 -4.25 1.58 3.65
C ALA A 105 -4.35 2.19 5.05
N SER A 106 -3.26 2.86 5.47
CA SER A 106 -3.22 3.78 6.61
C SER A 106 -3.15 5.20 6.06
N LEU A 107 -4.10 6.05 6.44
CA LEU A 107 -4.10 7.46 6.04
C LEU A 107 -3.90 8.35 7.28
N ALA A 108 -2.90 9.23 7.23
CA ALA A 108 -2.64 10.23 8.26
C ALA A 108 -2.80 11.63 7.67
N GLY A 109 -3.38 12.57 8.42
CA GLY A 109 -3.64 13.92 7.94
C GLY A 109 -4.58 14.68 8.84
N ASP A 110 -5.30 15.65 8.27
CA ASP A 110 -6.45 16.31 8.86
C ASP A 110 -7.74 15.52 8.60
N VAL A 111 -8.91 16.14 8.79
CA VAL A 111 -10.23 15.51 8.65
C VAL A 111 -10.53 15.01 7.22
N GLU A 112 -9.83 15.49 6.20
CA GLU A 112 -10.06 15.05 4.81
C GLU A 112 -9.65 13.58 4.58
N VAL A 113 -8.81 13.01 5.46
CA VAL A 113 -8.44 11.59 5.35
C VAL A 113 -9.56 10.64 5.74
N GLU A 114 -10.58 11.11 6.47
CA GLU A 114 -11.76 10.31 6.84
C GLU A 114 -12.58 9.97 5.58
N GLU A 115 -12.97 11.00 4.82
CA GLU A 115 -13.72 10.82 3.56
C GLU A 115 -12.93 9.99 2.54
N ALA A 116 -11.62 10.20 2.46
CA ALA A 116 -10.75 9.43 1.59
C ALA A 116 -10.65 7.94 1.99
N ALA A 117 -10.64 7.65 3.30
CA ALA A 117 -10.64 6.28 3.81
C ALA A 117 -11.98 5.58 3.57
N GLU A 118 -13.10 6.27 3.79
CA GLU A 118 -14.44 5.75 3.45
C GLU A 118 -14.55 5.43 1.96
N TYR A 119 -14.11 6.36 1.09
CA TYR A 119 -14.09 6.12 -0.35
C TYR A 119 -13.27 4.86 -0.72
N LEU A 120 -12.07 4.69 -0.15
CA LEU A 120 -11.26 3.50 -0.40
C LEU A 120 -11.96 2.22 0.05
N PHE A 121 -12.61 2.24 1.22
CA PHE A 121 -13.34 1.10 1.76
C PHE A 121 -14.47 0.67 0.83
N ASP A 122 -15.28 1.62 0.35
CA ASP A 122 -16.37 1.38 -0.60
C ASP A 122 -15.89 0.82 -1.94
N HIS A 123 -14.62 1.06 -2.30
CA HIS A 123 -13.98 0.54 -3.50
C HIS A 123 -13.12 -0.70 -3.25
N GLY A 124 -13.32 -1.38 -2.11
CA GLY A 124 -12.71 -2.68 -1.82
C GLY A 124 -11.29 -2.62 -1.25
N VAL A 125 -10.85 -1.45 -0.77
CA VAL A 125 -9.55 -1.25 -0.11
C VAL A 125 -9.80 -0.89 1.36
N PRO A 126 -9.64 -1.83 2.32
CA PRO A 126 -9.74 -1.51 3.74
C PRO A 126 -8.73 -0.41 4.12
N ALA A 127 -9.26 0.77 4.45
CA ALA A 127 -8.50 1.96 4.76
C ALA A 127 -8.90 2.52 6.12
N TYR A 128 -7.91 2.98 6.90
CA TYR A 128 -8.13 3.47 8.25
C TYR A 128 -7.48 4.85 8.41
N PRO A 129 -8.26 5.89 8.78
CA PRO A 129 -7.69 7.19 9.11
C PRO A 129 -7.05 7.13 10.52
N TYR A 130 -5.95 7.85 10.70
CA TYR A 130 -5.25 8.06 11.98
C TYR A 130 -4.70 6.80 12.67
N SER A 131 -4.75 5.64 12.02
CA SER A 131 -4.22 4.39 12.57
C SER A 131 -3.28 3.72 11.59
N THR A 132 -2.03 3.54 12.03
CA THR A 132 -0.98 2.91 11.22
C THR A 132 -1.03 1.39 11.31
N GLU A 133 -1.38 0.86 12.48
CA GLU A 133 -1.31 -0.56 12.83
C GLU A 133 -2.56 -1.33 12.39
N MET A 134 -3.75 -0.71 12.47
CA MET A 134 -5.03 -1.34 12.13
C MET A 134 -5.10 -1.96 10.72
N PRO A 135 -4.70 -1.28 9.62
CA PRO A 135 -4.73 -1.91 8.29
C PRO A 135 -3.84 -3.15 8.24
N VAL A 136 -2.68 -3.12 8.91
CA VAL A 136 -1.75 -4.25 8.97
C VAL A 136 -2.32 -5.39 9.80
N ALA A 137 -2.98 -5.10 10.92
CA ALA A 137 -3.65 -6.10 11.74
C ALA A 137 -4.78 -6.84 10.99
N VAL A 138 -5.55 -6.10 10.18
CA VAL A 138 -6.59 -6.66 9.31
C VAL A 138 -5.99 -7.55 8.23
N LEU A 139 -4.89 -7.12 7.61
CA LEU A 139 -4.15 -7.94 6.65
C LEU A 139 -3.60 -9.20 7.32
N GLY A 140 -2.98 -9.08 8.50
CA GLY A 140 -2.50 -10.20 9.31
C GLY A 140 -3.60 -11.20 9.62
N ALA A 141 -4.79 -10.74 10.02
CA ALA A 141 -5.95 -11.59 10.24
C ALA A 141 -6.35 -12.38 8.98
N LYS A 142 -6.32 -11.75 7.79
CA LYS A 142 -6.57 -12.41 6.51
C LYS A 142 -5.55 -13.51 6.22
N TYR A 143 -4.26 -13.25 6.45
CA TYR A 143 -3.20 -14.25 6.26
C TYR A 143 -3.31 -15.40 7.28
N ARG A 144 -3.60 -15.12 8.56
CA ARG A 144 -3.85 -16.15 9.56
C ARG A 144 -5.03 -17.05 9.19
N TRP A 145 -6.13 -16.46 8.72
CA TRP A 145 -7.27 -17.22 8.21
C TRP A 145 -6.88 -18.10 7.01
N ALA A 146 -6.19 -17.53 6.03
CA ALA A 146 -5.79 -18.26 4.82
C ALA A 146 -4.85 -19.44 5.12
N ARG A 147 -3.90 -19.28 6.07
CA ARG A 147 -3.06 -20.37 6.59
C ARG A 147 -3.91 -21.44 7.28
N GLY A 148 -4.83 -21.04 8.17
CA GLY A 148 -5.74 -21.94 8.86
C GLY A 148 -6.67 -22.72 7.92
N ALA A 149 -7.04 -22.11 6.79
CA ALA A 149 -7.84 -22.74 5.73
C ALA A 149 -7.02 -23.57 4.73
N GLY A 150 -5.68 -23.63 4.86
CA GLY A 150 -4.81 -24.36 3.96
C GLY A 150 -4.67 -23.77 2.55
N LEU A 151 -5.05 -22.50 2.36
CA LEU A 151 -4.95 -21.79 1.07
C LEU A 151 -3.52 -21.29 0.78
N ILE A 152 -2.76 -21.04 1.85
CA ILE A 152 -1.36 -20.63 1.80
C ILE A 152 -0.57 -21.40 2.87
N ARG A 153 0.75 -21.46 2.71
CA ARG A 153 1.68 -22.07 3.67
C ARG A 153 2.22 -21.03 4.65
#